data_AF-A0A101GTB8-F1
#
_entry.id   AF-A0A101GTB8-F1
#
_cell.length_a   1.000
_cell.length_b   1.000
_cell.length_c   1.000
_cell.angle_alpha   90.00
_cell.angle_beta   90.00
_cell.angle_gamma   90.00
#
_symmetry.space_group_name_H-M   'P 1'
#
loop_
_entity.id
_entity.type
_entity.pdbx_description
1 polymer ?
#
loop_
_entity_poly.entity_id
_entity_poly.type
_entity_poly.pdbx_seq_one_letter_code
_entity_poly.pdbx_strand_id
1 'polypeptide(L)'
;MEPKGDPAAEKKSGGANGTLYLCATPIGNLEDITLRALRLLKEADLIAAEDTRHTRKLLAHYGIHTPVTSFHGHSGPKKCEYLLGLLLSGKHLILVSDAGMPGISDPGEVLVDAAIKSGVRVVPVPGPNAALAALVVSGLSASNFCFEGFLPANKRTRKKRITSLIKEERTIILYEAPHRLLKTLDELLEQLGDKRLAVARELTKHYEEVWRGSLSSALDYFRRNSPLGEFTIVLEGNKNEVREEVKTDLSTIASQVNGLQAGGMPRPAAIREVAKRNNMARNEVYAASLVRKKDEEQ
;
A
#
# COMPACT_ATOMS: atom_id res chain seq x y z
N MET A 1 -32.02 8.82 -2.46
CA MET A 1 -31.04 9.83 -2.00
C MET A 1 -31.07 10.95 -3.01
N GLU A 2 -31.62 12.11 -2.63
CA GLU A 2 -31.53 13.31 -3.46
C GLU A 2 -30.06 13.73 -3.63
N PRO A 3 -29.65 14.27 -4.78
CA PRO A 3 -28.32 14.85 -4.91
C PRO A 3 -28.28 16.07 -3.99
N LYS A 4 -27.68 15.93 -2.81
CA LYS A 4 -27.32 17.10 -2.01
C LYS A 4 -26.43 17.96 -2.89
N GLY A 5 -26.91 19.17 -3.18
CA GLY A 5 -26.14 20.20 -3.85
C GLY A 5 -24.76 20.33 -3.21
N ASP A 6 -23.78 20.71 -4.04
CA ASP A 6 -22.42 21.04 -3.63
C ASP A 6 -22.46 21.83 -2.31
N PRO A 7 -21.65 21.52 -1.28
CA PRO A 7 -21.56 22.31 -0.04
C PRO A 7 -21.01 23.74 -0.25
N ALA A 8 -21.20 24.32 -1.44
CA ALA A 8 -20.61 25.55 -1.95
C ALA A 8 -21.50 26.79 -1.76
N ALA A 9 -22.35 26.84 -0.74
CA ALA A 9 -23.19 28.01 -0.49
C ALA A 9 -23.17 28.42 0.99
N GLU A 10 -22.03 28.93 1.47
CA GLU A 10 -21.87 29.80 2.67
C GLU A 10 -20.35 30.08 2.82
N LYS A 11 -19.77 31.28 2.91
CA LYS A 11 -20.17 32.69 3.05
C LYS A 11 -19.13 33.54 2.29
N LYS A 12 -19.58 34.58 1.59
CA LYS A 12 -18.72 35.61 0.97
C LYS A 12 -18.35 36.66 2.02
N SER A 13 -17.05 36.85 2.32
CA SER A 13 -16.46 38.11 2.78
C SER A 13 -14.93 38.03 2.79
N GLY A 14 -14.27 38.93 2.04
CA GLY A 14 -12.81 38.90 1.75
C GLY A 14 -12.54 38.12 0.47
N GLY A 15 -11.86 38.71 -0.53
CA GLY A 15 -11.67 38.12 -1.86
C GLY A 15 -11.29 36.64 -1.77
N ALA A 16 -12.22 35.76 -2.12
CA ALA A 16 -12.09 34.35 -1.78
C ALA A 16 -10.91 33.76 -2.57
N ASN A 17 -9.99 33.11 -1.86
CA ASN A 17 -8.96 32.29 -2.47
C ASN A 17 -9.61 31.32 -3.48
N GLY A 18 -8.83 30.99 -4.51
CA GLY A 18 -9.15 29.92 -5.44
C GLY A 18 -9.20 28.56 -4.75
N THR A 19 -9.42 27.52 -5.56
CA THR A 19 -9.47 26.14 -5.07
C THR A 19 -8.53 25.29 -5.90
N LEU A 20 -7.73 24.49 -5.21
CA LEU A 20 -6.90 23.46 -5.83
C LEU A 20 -7.69 22.15 -5.85
N TYR A 21 -8.05 21.69 -7.04
CA TYR A 21 -8.71 20.41 -7.24
C TYR A 21 -7.70 19.35 -7.65
N LEU A 22 -7.71 18.20 -6.97
CA LEU A 22 -6.92 17.03 -7.37
C LEU A 22 -7.82 16.11 -8.18
N CYS A 23 -7.61 16.03 -9.48
CA CYS A 23 -8.45 15.24 -10.37
C CYS A 23 -7.71 13.98 -10.82
N ALA A 24 -8.28 12.81 -10.53
CA ALA A 24 -7.77 11.57 -11.08
C ALA A 24 -8.03 11.50 -12.59
N THR A 25 -7.04 11.02 -13.33
CA THR A 25 -7.11 10.74 -14.77
C THR A 25 -7.26 9.24 -15.02
N PRO A 26 -7.76 8.82 -16.20
CA PRO A 26 -7.75 7.42 -16.63
C PRO A 26 -6.41 6.70 -16.43
N ILE A 27 -6.45 5.41 -16.06
CA ILE A 27 -5.24 4.56 -15.98
C ILE A 27 -5.05 3.66 -17.22
N GLY A 28 -5.92 3.79 -18.23
CA GLY A 28 -5.86 2.99 -19.44
C GLY A 28 -7.09 3.16 -20.34
N ASN A 29 -8.30 3.14 -19.75
CA ASN A 29 -9.54 3.40 -20.47
C ASN A 29 -10.03 4.83 -20.27
N LEU A 30 -10.22 5.57 -21.38
CA LEU A 30 -10.68 6.95 -21.34
C LEU A 30 -12.02 7.08 -20.62
N GLU A 31 -12.91 6.09 -20.72
CA GLU A 31 -14.24 6.09 -20.10
C GLU A 31 -14.22 6.12 -18.56
N ASP A 32 -13.10 5.78 -17.93
CA ASP A 32 -12.98 5.76 -16.47
C ASP A 32 -12.87 7.16 -15.84
N ILE A 33 -12.78 8.22 -16.66
CA ILE A 33 -12.82 9.60 -16.15
C ILE A 33 -14.22 9.93 -15.64
N THR A 34 -14.28 10.60 -14.48
CA THR A 34 -15.58 10.94 -13.90
C THR A 34 -16.20 12.17 -14.57
N LEU A 35 -17.54 12.24 -14.61
CA LEU A 35 -18.27 13.43 -15.08
C LEU A 35 -17.87 14.69 -14.30
N ARG A 36 -17.58 14.56 -13.00
CA ARG A 36 -17.14 15.68 -12.16
C ARG A 36 -15.75 16.17 -12.55
N ALA A 37 -14.81 15.25 -12.83
CA ALA A 37 -13.49 15.61 -13.33
C ALA A 37 -13.59 16.32 -14.68
N LEU A 38 -14.39 15.80 -15.63
CA LEU A 38 -14.60 16.44 -16.94
C LEU A 38 -15.17 17.86 -16.83
N ARG A 39 -16.17 18.07 -15.97
CA ARG A 39 -16.73 19.40 -15.71
C ARG A 39 -15.67 20.35 -15.18
N LEU A 40 -14.95 19.95 -14.11
CA LEU A 40 -13.92 20.77 -13.50
C LEU A 40 -12.80 21.10 -14.49
N LEU A 41 -12.33 20.12 -15.27
CA LEU A 41 -11.30 20.31 -16.30
C LEU A 41 -11.70 21.37 -17.33
N LYS A 42 -13.00 21.51 -17.64
CA LYS A 42 -13.53 22.54 -18.55
C LYS A 42 -13.66 23.93 -17.90
N GLU A 43 -13.88 23.98 -16.59
CA GLU A 43 -14.20 25.21 -15.86
C GLU A 43 -12.98 25.86 -15.18
N ALA A 44 -11.90 25.11 -14.94
CA ALA A 44 -10.71 25.61 -14.26
C ALA A 44 -9.99 26.70 -15.07
N ASP A 45 -9.28 27.60 -14.36
CA ASP A 45 -8.46 28.62 -15.00
C ASP A 45 -7.16 28.04 -15.57
N LEU A 46 -6.62 26.99 -14.95
CA LEU A 46 -5.35 26.37 -15.32
C LEU A 46 -5.28 24.92 -14.83
N ILE A 47 -4.74 24.04 -15.69
CA ILE A 47 -4.41 22.66 -15.34
C ILE A 47 -2.89 22.55 -15.16
N ALA A 48 -2.46 22.18 -13.96
CA ALA A 48 -1.11 21.75 -13.66
C ALA A 48 -1.01 20.23 -13.88
N ALA A 49 -0.17 19.81 -14.82
CA ALA A 49 -0.03 18.43 -15.25
C ALA A 49 1.42 17.94 -15.14
N GLU A 50 1.61 16.67 -14.80
CA GLU A 50 2.93 16.03 -14.80
C GLU A 50 3.61 16.10 -16.18
N ASP A 51 3.04 15.43 -17.21
CA ASP A 51 3.40 15.64 -18.61
C ASP A 51 2.26 16.33 -19.38
N THR A 52 2.51 17.58 -19.77
CA THR A 52 1.56 18.37 -20.55
C THR A 52 1.26 17.79 -21.93
N ARG A 53 2.15 16.99 -22.53
CA ARG A 53 1.92 16.33 -23.82
C ARG A 53 0.95 15.17 -23.66
N HIS A 54 1.06 14.40 -22.58
CA HIS A 54 0.10 13.35 -22.24
C HIS A 54 -1.28 13.96 -21.98
N THR A 55 -1.32 14.93 -21.06
CA THR A 55 -2.57 15.57 -20.66
C THR A 55 -3.28 16.27 -21.83
N ARG A 56 -2.56 16.93 -22.74
CA ARG A 56 -3.18 17.55 -23.93
C ARG A 56 -3.91 16.54 -24.82
N LYS A 57 -3.45 15.29 -24.94
CA LYS A 57 -4.16 14.26 -25.70
C LYS A 57 -5.49 13.89 -25.04
N LEU A 58 -5.49 13.73 -23.72
CA LEU A 58 -6.70 13.49 -22.94
C LEU A 58 -7.70 14.65 -23.11
N LEU A 59 -7.25 15.88 -22.94
CA LEU A 59 -8.10 17.07 -23.09
C LEU A 59 -8.67 17.20 -24.51
N ALA A 60 -7.85 16.94 -25.53
CA ALA A 60 -8.28 16.97 -26.92
C ALA A 60 -9.38 15.95 -27.22
N HIS A 61 -9.26 14.72 -26.68
CA HIS A 61 -10.31 13.69 -26.81
C HIS A 61 -11.67 14.17 -26.28
N TYR A 62 -11.66 14.95 -25.19
CA TYR A 62 -12.87 15.47 -24.55
C TYR A 62 -13.29 16.88 -24.99
N GLY A 63 -12.62 17.46 -25.98
CA GLY A 63 -12.89 18.83 -26.45
C GLY A 63 -12.67 19.90 -25.37
N ILE A 64 -11.67 19.72 -24.51
CA ILE A 64 -11.34 20.63 -23.41
C ILE A 64 -10.18 21.54 -23.83
N HIS A 65 -10.35 22.85 -23.67
CA HIS A 65 -9.39 23.88 -24.14
C HIS A 65 -8.70 24.65 -23.02
N THR A 66 -8.91 24.23 -21.76
CA THR A 66 -8.30 24.87 -20.59
C THR A 66 -6.78 24.90 -20.70
N PRO A 67 -6.12 26.04 -20.38
CA PRO A 67 -4.67 26.15 -20.43
C PRO A 67 -3.98 25.09 -19.56
N VAL A 68 -2.85 24.57 -20.02
CA VAL A 68 -2.08 23.54 -19.32
C VAL A 68 -0.65 24.02 -19.07
N THR A 69 -0.17 23.82 -17.85
CA THR A 69 1.24 24.01 -17.47
C THR A 69 1.83 22.74 -16.88
N SER A 70 3.15 22.57 -16.99
CA SER A 70 3.85 21.47 -16.33
C SER A 70 3.95 21.67 -14.81
N PHE A 71 3.85 20.57 -14.08
CA PHE A 71 4.18 20.42 -12.66
C PHE A 71 4.56 18.97 -12.36
N HIS A 72 5.84 18.62 -12.55
CA HIS A 72 6.41 17.29 -12.29
C HIS A 72 7.31 17.26 -11.04
N GLY A 73 7.84 16.10 -10.65
CA GLY A 73 8.63 15.94 -9.40
C GLY A 73 9.92 16.76 -9.32
N HIS A 74 10.45 17.22 -10.46
CA HIS A 74 11.60 18.14 -10.55
C HIS A 74 11.20 19.62 -10.64
N SER A 75 9.93 19.94 -10.47
CA SER A 75 9.47 21.34 -10.48
C SER A 75 10.12 22.06 -9.31
N GLY A 76 10.92 23.09 -9.62
CA GLY A 76 11.58 23.88 -8.59
C GLY A 76 10.60 24.72 -7.76
N PRO A 77 11.05 25.28 -6.62
CA PRO A 77 10.23 26.08 -5.72
C PRO A 77 9.46 27.20 -6.42
N LYS A 78 10.10 27.89 -7.37
CA LYS A 78 9.49 28.96 -8.18
C LYS A 78 8.19 28.53 -8.89
N LYS A 79 8.11 27.27 -9.33
CA LYS A 79 6.91 26.78 -10.01
C LYS A 79 5.77 26.59 -9.02
N CYS A 80 6.06 26.08 -7.83
CA CYS A 80 5.10 25.96 -6.74
C CYS A 80 4.60 27.35 -6.31
N GLU A 81 5.51 28.30 -6.09
CA GLU A 81 5.18 29.70 -5.75
C GLU A 81 4.28 30.36 -6.78
N TYR A 82 4.56 30.16 -8.08
CA TYR A 82 3.73 30.66 -9.17
C TYR A 82 2.29 30.12 -9.09
N LEU A 83 2.12 28.79 -8.95
CA LEU A 83 0.80 28.16 -8.87
C LEU A 83 0.05 28.59 -7.60
N LEU A 84 0.75 28.70 -6.48
CA LEU A 84 0.20 29.20 -5.23
C LEU A 84 -0.26 30.66 -5.35
N GLY A 85 0.52 31.51 -6.02
CA GLY A 85 0.14 32.89 -6.28
C GLY A 85 -1.15 33.01 -7.09
N LEU A 86 -1.36 32.13 -8.08
CA LEU A 86 -2.63 32.07 -8.82
C LEU A 86 -3.79 31.69 -7.90
N LEU A 87 -3.63 30.65 -7.08
CA LEU A 87 -4.65 30.23 -6.11
C LEU A 87 -5.00 31.37 -5.14
N LEU A 88 -4.01 32.08 -4.61
CA LEU A 88 -4.23 33.23 -3.70
C LEU A 88 -4.91 34.42 -4.40
N SER A 89 -4.76 34.54 -5.72
CA SER A 89 -5.46 35.56 -6.52
C SER A 89 -6.92 35.22 -6.85
N GLY A 90 -7.44 34.08 -6.36
CA GLY A 90 -8.81 33.63 -6.61
C GLY A 90 -8.97 32.64 -7.76
N LYS A 91 -7.87 32.22 -8.41
CA LYS A 91 -7.92 31.30 -9.57
C LYS A 91 -8.13 29.85 -9.16
N HIS A 92 -8.97 29.12 -9.89
CA HIS A 92 -9.19 27.69 -9.66
C HIS A 92 -8.22 26.86 -10.50
N LEU A 93 -7.44 26.03 -9.83
CA LEU A 93 -6.44 25.18 -10.47
C LEU A 93 -6.84 23.72 -10.33
N ILE A 94 -6.52 22.94 -11.36
CA ILE A 94 -6.58 21.47 -11.30
C ILE A 94 -5.17 20.93 -11.33
N LEU A 95 -4.87 19.99 -10.43
CA LEU A 95 -3.70 19.13 -10.50
C LEU A 95 -4.12 17.76 -11.06
N VAL A 96 -3.37 17.27 -12.05
CA VAL A 96 -3.49 15.92 -12.62
C VAL A 96 -2.10 15.27 -12.72
N SER A 97 -2.05 13.95 -12.61
CA SER A 97 -0.90 13.14 -13.01
C SER A 97 -1.14 12.48 -14.36
N ASP A 98 -0.12 11.83 -14.91
CA ASP A 98 -0.24 11.16 -16.20
C ASP A 98 -1.30 10.05 -16.18
N ALA A 99 -1.48 9.36 -15.05
CA ALA A 99 -2.50 8.34 -14.88
C ALA A 99 -2.92 8.20 -13.40
N GLY A 100 -4.23 8.09 -13.15
CA GLY A 100 -4.75 7.82 -11.81
C GLY A 100 -4.78 9.06 -10.91
N MET A 101 -4.65 8.84 -9.60
CA MET A 101 -4.85 9.87 -8.58
C MET A 101 -3.56 10.67 -8.34
N PRO A 102 -3.53 12.00 -8.62
CA PRO A 102 -2.35 12.81 -8.40
C PRO A 102 -1.93 12.84 -6.92
N GLY A 103 -0.62 12.88 -6.69
CA GLY A 103 -0.01 12.81 -5.37
C GLY A 103 0.18 11.39 -4.81
N ILE A 104 -0.24 10.34 -5.52
CA ILE A 104 -0.01 8.95 -5.12
C ILE A 104 1.05 8.32 -6.02
N SER A 105 2.29 8.24 -5.54
CA SER A 105 3.47 7.89 -6.36
C SER A 105 3.76 8.86 -7.52
N ASP A 106 3.06 10.00 -7.52
CA ASP A 106 3.10 11.06 -8.53
C ASP A 106 3.42 12.42 -7.85
N PRO A 107 3.89 13.42 -8.61
CA PRO A 107 4.07 14.78 -8.08
C PRO A 107 2.76 15.39 -7.58
N GLY A 108 2.84 16.27 -6.56
CA GLY A 108 1.68 17.00 -6.07
C GLY A 108 1.76 17.42 -4.62
N GLU A 109 2.36 16.58 -3.77
CA GLU A 109 2.39 16.76 -2.31
C GLU A 109 2.87 18.15 -1.89
N VAL A 110 3.95 18.64 -2.51
CA VAL A 110 4.52 19.96 -2.21
C VAL A 110 3.55 21.11 -2.48
N LEU A 111 2.75 21.03 -3.56
CA LEU A 111 1.76 22.07 -3.88
C LEU A 111 0.54 21.98 -2.95
N VAL A 112 0.11 20.76 -2.61
CA VAL A 112 -0.98 20.53 -1.66
C VAL A 112 -0.64 21.08 -0.28
N ASP A 113 0.56 20.76 0.22
CA ASP A 113 1.05 21.26 1.51
C ASP A 113 1.14 22.80 1.52
N ALA A 114 1.70 23.40 0.47
CA ALA A 114 1.76 24.85 0.32
C ALA A 114 0.36 25.50 0.29
N ALA A 115 -0.58 24.92 -0.46
CA ALA A 115 -1.96 25.40 -0.52
C ALA A 115 -2.64 25.36 0.86
N ILE A 116 -2.53 24.23 1.58
CA ILE A 116 -3.09 24.07 2.94
C ILE A 116 -2.50 25.11 3.89
N LYS A 117 -1.17 25.27 3.91
CA LYS A 117 -0.48 26.24 4.77
C LYS A 117 -0.88 27.69 4.50
N SER A 118 -1.31 28.00 3.27
CA SER A 118 -1.78 29.34 2.89
C SER A 118 -3.30 29.51 2.98
N GLY A 119 -4.03 28.55 3.56
CA GLY A 119 -5.49 28.63 3.68
C GLY A 119 -6.24 28.52 2.35
N VAL A 120 -5.62 27.97 1.32
CA VAL A 120 -6.27 27.65 0.05
C VAL A 120 -7.06 26.36 0.21
N ARG A 121 -8.29 26.33 -0.29
CA ARG A 121 -9.12 25.12 -0.28
C ARG A 121 -8.52 24.08 -1.21
N VAL A 122 -8.32 22.86 -0.68
CA VAL A 122 -7.90 21.69 -1.46
C VAL A 122 -9.05 20.69 -1.51
N VAL A 123 -9.41 20.24 -2.72
CA VAL A 123 -10.56 19.34 -2.94
C VAL A 123 -10.12 18.11 -3.74
N PRO A 124 -10.15 16.90 -3.15
CA PRO A 124 -9.94 15.68 -3.92
C PRO A 124 -11.18 15.36 -4.76
N VAL A 125 -10.96 15.01 -6.02
CA VAL A 125 -11.98 14.48 -6.93
C VAL A 125 -11.79 12.97 -7.05
N PRO A 126 -12.72 12.16 -6.52
CA PRO A 126 -12.65 10.72 -6.64
C PRO A 126 -12.56 10.28 -8.11
N GLY A 127 -11.82 9.20 -8.35
CA GLY A 127 -11.65 8.62 -9.67
C GLY A 127 -10.67 7.44 -9.66
N PRO A 128 -10.12 7.08 -10.83
CA PRO A 128 -9.33 5.86 -11.00
C PRO A 128 -8.09 5.77 -10.10
N ASN A 129 -7.84 4.57 -9.57
CA ASN A 129 -6.64 4.26 -8.80
C ASN A 129 -6.23 2.79 -9.05
N ALA A 130 -5.06 2.57 -9.65
CA ALA A 130 -4.60 1.24 -10.05
C ALA A 130 -4.37 0.30 -8.85
N ALA A 131 -3.85 0.81 -7.72
CA ALA A 131 -3.66 0.02 -6.50
C ALA A 131 -4.97 -0.56 -5.97
N LEU A 132 -6.02 0.27 -5.87
CA LEU A 132 -7.33 -0.17 -5.40
C LEU A 132 -8.03 -1.08 -6.41
N ALA A 133 -7.95 -0.76 -7.71
CA ALA A 133 -8.48 -1.62 -8.76
C ALA A 133 -7.84 -3.02 -8.72
N ALA A 134 -6.52 -3.10 -8.57
CA ALA A 134 -5.80 -4.36 -8.41
C ALA A 134 -6.20 -5.11 -7.13
N LEU A 135 -6.34 -4.39 -6.01
CA LEU A 135 -6.71 -4.97 -4.72
C LEU A 135 -8.07 -5.67 -4.80
N VAL A 136 -9.10 -5.02 -5.34
CA VAL A 136 -10.46 -5.57 -5.37
C VAL A 136 -10.58 -6.80 -6.27
N VAL A 137 -9.78 -6.87 -7.35
CA VAL A 137 -9.73 -8.06 -8.22
C VAL A 137 -8.72 -9.11 -7.75
N SER A 138 -7.86 -8.82 -6.78
CA SER A 138 -6.78 -9.74 -6.35
C SER A 138 -7.27 -11.05 -5.74
N GLY A 139 -8.43 -11.03 -5.07
CA GLY A 139 -8.89 -12.14 -4.21
C GLY A 139 -8.17 -12.23 -2.86
N LEU A 140 -7.38 -11.22 -2.48
CA LEU A 140 -6.79 -11.06 -1.15
C LEU A 140 -7.62 -10.12 -0.28
N SER A 141 -7.33 -10.07 1.02
CA SER A 141 -8.10 -9.24 1.95
C SER A 141 -7.96 -7.76 1.61
N ALA A 142 -9.09 -7.07 1.48
CA ALA A 142 -9.16 -5.61 1.35
C ALA A 142 -9.50 -4.91 2.68
N SER A 143 -9.62 -5.65 3.80
CA SER A 143 -10.00 -5.07 5.09
C SER A 143 -8.96 -4.08 5.62
N ASN A 144 -7.69 -4.47 5.56
CA ASN A 144 -6.54 -3.64 5.86
C ASN A 144 -5.45 -3.93 4.83
N PHE A 145 -4.87 -2.86 4.27
CA PHE A 145 -3.79 -2.96 3.31
C PHE A 145 -2.76 -1.84 3.54
N CYS A 146 -1.55 -2.04 3.03
CA CYS A 146 -0.55 -0.99 2.89
C CYS A 146 -0.16 -0.83 1.42
N PHE A 147 0.04 0.41 1.02
CA PHE A 147 0.52 0.76 -0.31
C PHE A 147 1.96 1.24 -0.21
N GLU A 148 2.83 0.61 -0.97
CA GLU A 148 4.28 0.83 -0.95
C GLU A 148 4.79 1.57 -2.20
N GLY A 149 3.90 1.81 -3.18
CA GLY A 149 4.28 2.36 -4.47
C GLY A 149 5.38 1.54 -5.15
N PHE A 150 6.36 2.22 -5.72
CA PHE A 150 7.52 1.58 -6.33
C PHE A 150 8.61 1.29 -5.30
N LEU A 151 9.08 0.05 -5.26
CA LEU A 151 10.25 -0.29 -4.46
C LEU A 151 11.51 0.47 -4.94
N PRO A 152 12.41 0.90 -4.03
CA PRO A 152 13.59 1.68 -4.36
C PRO A 152 14.44 1.06 -5.48
N ALA A 153 14.99 1.89 -6.37
CA ALA A 153 15.88 1.40 -7.43
C ALA A 153 17.23 0.87 -6.87
N ASN A 154 17.74 1.49 -5.80
CA ASN A 154 18.97 1.08 -5.14
C ASN A 154 18.80 -0.29 -4.46
N LYS A 155 19.66 -1.25 -4.78
CA LYS A 155 19.60 -2.64 -4.27
C LYS A 155 19.60 -2.72 -2.74
N ARG A 156 20.47 -1.96 -2.06
CA ARG A 156 20.60 -2.01 -0.58
C ARG A 156 19.34 -1.45 0.08
N THR A 157 18.85 -0.32 -0.41
CA THR A 157 17.63 0.32 0.12
C THR A 157 16.40 -0.54 -0.16
N ARG A 158 16.31 -1.14 -1.36
CA ARG A 158 15.22 -2.06 -1.72
C ARG A 158 15.21 -3.29 -0.82
N LYS A 159 16.35 -3.97 -0.65
CA LYS A 159 16.46 -5.11 0.26
C LYS A 159 16.02 -4.74 1.68
N LYS A 160 16.50 -3.62 2.22
CA LYS A 160 16.05 -3.12 3.53
C LYS A 160 14.54 -2.90 3.59
N ARG A 161 13.94 -2.35 2.53
CA ARG A 161 12.48 -2.13 2.48
C ARG A 161 11.73 -3.45 2.44
N ILE A 162 12.12 -4.39 1.57
CA ILE A 162 11.50 -5.72 1.50
C ILE A 162 11.62 -6.44 2.85
N THR A 163 12.80 -6.46 3.47
CA THR A 163 12.98 -7.09 4.79
C THR A 163 12.07 -6.48 5.86
N SER A 164 11.76 -5.17 5.79
CA SER A 164 10.81 -4.56 6.73
C SER A 164 9.37 -5.07 6.59
N LEU A 165 9.01 -5.66 5.44
CA LEU A 165 7.68 -6.21 5.16
C LEU A 165 7.49 -7.66 5.67
N ILE A 166 8.52 -8.31 6.21
CA ILE A 166 8.42 -9.69 6.72
C ILE A 166 7.31 -9.83 7.77
N LYS A 167 7.17 -8.82 8.64
CA LYS A 167 6.18 -8.81 9.73
C LYS A 167 4.88 -8.11 9.35
N GLU A 168 4.74 -7.63 8.12
CA GLU A 168 3.52 -6.92 7.70
C GLU A 168 2.37 -7.91 7.53
N GLU A 169 1.33 -7.79 8.34
CA GLU A 169 0.15 -8.67 8.36
C GLU A 169 -0.90 -8.25 7.34
N ARG A 170 -0.91 -6.97 6.94
CA ARG A 170 -1.87 -6.43 5.97
C ARG A 170 -1.51 -6.87 4.55
N THR A 171 -2.49 -6.81 3.65
CA THR A 171 -2.21 -6.97 2.21
C THR A 171 -1.28 -5.86 1.75
N ILE A 172 -0.23 -6.21 1.00
CA ILE A 172 0.78 -5.26 0.52
C ILE A 172 0.54 -5.00 -0.96
N ILE A 173 0.51 -3.73 -1.38
CA ILE A 173 0.36 -3.35 -2.78
C ILE A 173 1.62 -2.62 -3.25
N LEU A 174 2.19 -3.09 -4.36
CA LEU A 174 3.36 -2.51 -5.02
C LEU A 174 3.01 -2.14 -6.47
N TYR A 175 3.63 -1.09 -6.98
CA TYR A 175 3.76 -0.88 -8.42
C TYR A 175 5.12 -1.41 -8.91
N GLU A 176 5.16 -1.93 -10.13
CA GLU A 176 6.41 -2.39 -10.72
C GLU A 176 6.46 -2.22 -12.25
N ALA A 177 7.65 -1.87 -12.73
CA ALA A 177 7.93 -1.75 -14.15
C ALA A 177 8.19 -3.14 -14.78
N PRO A 178 7.86 -3.35 -16.07
CA PRO A 178 7.93 -4.66 -16.71
C PRO A 178 9.34 -5.27 -16.65
N HIS A 179 10.36 -4.46 -16.94
CA HIS A 179 11.76 -4.86 -16.94
C HIS A 179 12.32 -5.17 -15.54
N ARG A 180 11.58 -4.85 -14.47
CA ARG A 180 11.94 -5.12 -13.08
C ARG A 180 11.14 -6.25 -12.44
N LEU A 181 10.00 -6.63 -13.01
CA LEU A 181 9.05 -7.56 -12.39
C LEU A 181 9.71 -8.84 -11.89
N LEU A 182 10.44 -9.54 -12.76
CA LEU A 182 11.11 -10.81 -12.41
C LEU A 182 12.09 -10.66 -11.25
N LYS A 183 12.86 -9.58 -11.24
CA LYS A 183 13.82 -9.30 -10.16
C LYS A 183 13.11 -9.02 -8.84
N THR A 184 12.02 -8.27 -8.89
CA THR A 184 11.23 -7.96 -7.69
C THR A 184 10.55 -9.20 -7.14
N LEU A 185 9.95 -10.05 -7.98
CA LEU A 185 9.37 -11.32 -7.55
C LEU A 185 10.42 -12.26 -6.92
N ASP A 186 11.62 -12.32 -7.48
CA ASP A 186 12.73 -13.12 -6.96
C ASP A 186 13.20 -12.62 -5.59
N GLU A 187 13.40 -11.31 -5.45
CA GLU A 187 13.78 -10.69 -4.17
C GLU A 187 12.65 -10.80 -3.11
N LEU A 188 11.39 -10.72 -3.51
CA LEU A 188 10.25 -10.95 -2.62
C LEU A 188 10.22 -12.41 -2.13
N LEU A 189 10.41 -13.38 -3.03
CA LEU A 189 10.46 -14.80 -2.68
C LEU A 189 11.62 -15.09 -1.72
N GLU A 190 12.82 -14.56 -1.99
CA GLU A 190 14.01 -14.76 -1.16
C GLU A 190 13.80 -14.24 0.27
N GLN A 191 13.15 -13.08 0.43
CA GLN A 191 13.05 -12.41 1.73
C GLN A 191 11.76 -12.72 2.50
N LEU A 192 10.65 -12.93 1.80
CA LEU A 192 9.31 -13.06 2.39
C LEU A 192 8.79 -14.51 2.36
N GLY A 193 9.47 -15.42 1.65
CA GLY A 193 9.01 -16.78 1.41
C GLY A 193 7.90 -16.84 0.36
N ASP A 194 7.37 -18.05 0.14
CA ASP A 194 6.44 -18.31 -0.97
C ASP A 194 5.00 -17.89 -0.67
N LYS A 195 4.78 -16.57 -0.59
CA LYS A 195 3.48 -15.95 -0.30
C LYS A 195 2.53 -16.01 -1.50
N ARG A 196 1.22 -16.00 -1.21
CA ARG A 196 0.20 -15.80 -2.24
C ARG A 196 0.22 -14.36 -2.76
N LEU A 197 -0.03 -14.18 -4.05
CA LEU A 197 -0.16 -12.87 -4.67
C LEU A 197 -1.14 -12.87 -5.84
N ALA A 198 -1.53 -11.66 -6.24
CA ALA A 198 -2.03 -11.35 -7.55
C ALA A 198 -1.07 -10.39 -8.27
N VAL A 199 -0.91 -10.55 -9.58
CA VAL A 199 -0.19 -9.63 -10.45
C VAL A 199 -1.18 -9.13 -11.48
N ALA A 200 -1.62 -7.88 -11.32
CA ALA A 200 -2.52 -7.21 -12.25
C ALA A 200 -1.68 -6.44 -13.27
N ARG A 201 -1.94 -6.69 -14.55
CA ARG A 201 -1.23 -6.16 -15.70
C ARG A 201 -2.19 -5.35 -16.55
N GLU A 202 -1.74 -4.17 -17.00
CA GLU A 202 -2.47 -3.35 -17.98
C GLU A 202 -3.95 -3.11 -17.60
N LEU A 203 -4.20 -2.85 -16.32
CA LEU A 203 -5.55 -2.61 -15.79
C LEU A 203 -6.29 -1.54 -16.63
N THR A 204 -7.54 -1.83 -16.96
CA THR A 204 -8.47 -1.07 -17.80
C THR A 204 -8.09 -0.99 -19.29
N LYS A 205 -6.97 -1.59 -19.71
CA LYS A 205 -6.54 -1.56 -21.13
C LYS A 205 -6.97 -2.84 -21.85
N HIS A 206 -6.76 -2.88 -23.17
CA HIS A 206 -7.15 -4.00 -24.02
C HIS A 206 -6.55 -5.36 -23.59
N TYR A 207 -5.33 -5.35 -23.04
CA TYR A 207 -4.62 -6.57 -22.60
C TYR A 207 -4.63 -6.73 -21.07
N GLU A 208 -5.70 -6.27 -20.40
CA GLU A 208 -5.87 -6.46 -18.96
C GLU A 208 -5.77 -7.95 -18.58
N GLU A 209 -4.92 -8.24 -17.60
CA GLU A 209 -4.72 -9.60 -17.08
C GLU A 209 -4.52 -9.55 -15.57
N VAL A 210 -5.18 -10.44 -14.83
CA VAL A 210 -4.96 -10.61 -13.39
C VAL A 210 -4.52 -12.05 -13.12
N TRP A 211 -3.21 -12.24 -13.01
CA TRP A 211 -2.62 -13.53 -12.65
C TRP A 211 -2.67 -13.71 -11.13
N ARG A 212 -2.93 -14.93 -10.64
CA ARG A 212 -3.00 -15.26 -9.20
C ARG A 212 -2.29 -16.58 -8.90
N GLY A 213 -1.60 -16.64 -7.77
CA GLY A 213 -0.87 -17.84 -7.36
C GLY A 213 0.08 -17.57 -6.21
N SER A 214 1.18 -18.31 -6.17
CA SER A 214 2.31 -18.13 -5.24
C SER A 214 3.45 -17.36 -5.90
N LEU A 215 4.38 -16.80 -5.12
CA LEU A 215 5.54 -16.08 -5.66
C LEU A 215 6.39 -16.99 -6.57
N SER A 216 6.58 -18.26 -6.19
CA SER A 216 7.27 -19.27 -7.00
C SER A 216 6.60 -19.49 -8.35
N SER A 217 5.28 -19.70 -8.37
CA SER A 217 4.52 -19.91 -9.61
C SER A 217 4.45 -18.65 -10.48
N ALA A 218 4.48 -17.45 -9.88
CA ALA A 218 4.56 -16.19 -10.61
C ALA A 218 5.88 -16.07 -11.36
N LEU A 219 7.00 -16.37 -10.69
CA LEU A 219 8.32 -16.38 -11.31
C LEU A 219 8.38 -17.34 -12.50
N ASP A 220 7.86 -18.55 -12.35
CA ASP A 220 7.84 -19.53 -13.43
C ASP A 220 6.94 -19.11 -14.60
N TYR A 221 5.84 -18.43 -14.32
CA TYR A 221 4.95 -17.88 -15.34
C TYR A 221 5.65 -16.76 -16.13
N PHE A 222 6.17 -15.74 -15.46
CA PHE A 222 6.76 -14.56 -16.11
C PHE A 222 8.17 -14.81 -16.69
N ARG A 223 8.84 -15.91 -16.32
CA ARG A 223 10.05 -16.37 -17.02
C ARG A 223 9.73 -16.93 -18.41
N ARG A 224 8.58 -17.61 -18.54
CA ARG A 224 8.09 -18.17 -19.81
C ARG A 224 7.34 -17.13 -20.65
N ASN A 225 6.71 -16.16 -19.99
CA ASN A 225 5.93 -15.10 -20.61
C ASN A 225 6.56 -13.75 -20.27
N SER A 226 7.34 -13.18 -21.21
CA SER A 226 8.06 -11.94 -20.96
C SER A 226 7.12 -10.82 -20.51
N PRO A 227 7.38 -10.16 -19.37
CA PRO A 227 6.50 -9.13 -18.83
C PRO A 227 6.52 -7.88 -19.72
N LEU A 228 5.33 -7.44 -20.15
CA LEU A 228 5.12 -6.22 -20.94
C LEU A 228 3.99 -5.39 -20.33
N GLY A 229 4.08 -4.06 -20.45
CA GLY A 229 3.10 -3.15 -19.87
C GLY A 229 3.36 -2.83 -18.41
N GLU A 230 2.35 -2.30 -17.73
CA GLU A 230 2.42 -1.84 -16.34
C GLU A 230 1.84 -2.86 -15.37
N PHE A 231 2.48 -3.00 -14.20
CA PHE A 231 2.10 -4.02 -13.22
C PHE A 231 1.78 -3.41 -11.85
N THR A 232 0.70 -3.93 -11.24
CA THR A 232 0.40 -3.78 -9.82
C THR A 232 0.45 -5.16 -9.16
N ILE A 233 1.30 -5.32 -8.15
CA ILE A 233 1.46 -6.54 -7.38
C ILE A 233 0.66 -6.40 -6.09
N VAL A 234 -0.23 -7.35 -5.81
CA VAL A 234 -0.97 -7.42 -4.54
C VAL A 234 -0.53 -8.69 -3.83
N LEU A 235 0.20 -8.53 -2.73
CA LEU A 235 0.85 -9.62 -1.99
C LEU A 235 0.12 -9.87 -0.68
N GLU A 236 -0.06 -11.14 -0.35
CA GLU A 236 -0.65 -11.56 0.92
C GLU A 236 0.25 -11.16 2.10
N GLY A 237 -0.35 -10.53 3.10
CA GLY A 237 0.32 -10.23 4.36
C GLY A 237 0.76 -11.48 5.10
N ASN A 238 1.55 -11.31 6.15
CA ASN A 238 1.97 -12.38 7.01
C ASN A 238 0.79 -12.91 7.84
N LYS A 239 0.39 -14.16 7.58
CA LYS A 239 -0.65 -14.87 8.33
C LYS A 239 -0.13 -15.57 9.56
N ASN A 240 0.97 -15.09 10.14
CA ASN A 240 1.31 -15.54 11.46
C ASN A 240 0.19 -15.03 12.38
N GLU A 241 -0.81 -15.87 12.61
CA GLU A 241 -1.27 -16.07 13.98
C GLU A 241 0.00 -16.00 14.82
N VAL A 242 -0.02 -15.17 15.85
CA VAL A 242 0.87 -15.37 16.96
C VAL A 242 0.63 -16.82 17.37
N ARG A 243 1.40 -17.76 16.78
CA ARG A 243 1.93 -18.86 17.54
C ARG A 243 2.71 -18.10 18.58
N GLU A 244 2.01 -17.77 19.67
CA GLU A 244 2.67 -17.73 20.93
C GLU A 244 3.44 -19.04 20.89
N GLU A 245 4.77 -18.95 20.73
CA GLU A 245 5.57 -19.86 21.51
C GLU A 245 4.95 -19.74 22.89
N VAL A 246 4.11 -20.73 23.22
CA VAL A 246 3.69 -20.94 24.59
C VAL A 246 5.04 -21.09 25.27
N LYS A 247 5.55 -19.97 25.81
CA LYS A 247 6.60 -20.02 26.82
C LYS A 247 5.88 -20.72 27.93
N THR A 248 5.92 -22.06 27.89
CA THR A 248 5.33 -22.90 28.92
C THR A 248 6.07 -22.48 30.17
N ASP A 249 5.40 -21.67 30.98
CA ASP A 249 6.01 -21.06 32.14
C ASP A 249 6.65 -22.20 32.94
N LEU A 250 7.95 -22.08 33.22
CA LEU A 250 8.73 -23.13 33.89
C LEU A 250 8.08 -23.49 35.24
N SER A 251 7.35 -22.54 35.84
CA SER A 251 6.54 -22.75 37.04
C SER A 251 5.40 -23.77 36.82
N THR A 252 4.78 -23.76 35.65
CA THR A 252 3.68 -24.65 35.25
C THR A 252 4.22 -26.05 34.98
N ILE A 253 5.37 -26.17 34.31
CA ILE A 253 6.05 -27.45 34.09
C ILE A 253 6.44 -28.12 35.41
N ALA A 254 7.00 -27.35 36.36
CA ALA A 254 7.35 -27.86 37.68
C ALA A 254 6.11 -28.35 38.45
N SER A 255 5.01 -27.58 38.42
CA SER A 255 3.76 -27.97 39.07
C SER A 255 3.16 -29.26 38.50
N GLN A 256 3.18 -29.42 37.17
CA GLN A 256 2.70 -30.64 36.51
C GLN A 256 3.51 -31.89 36.90
N VAL A 257 4.84 -31.76 36.99
CA VAL A 257 5.71 -32.86 37.45
C VAL A 257 5.38 -33.23 38.91
N ASN A 258 5.25 -32.22 39.78
CA ASN A 258 4.95 -32.43 41.19
C ASN A 258 3.56 -33.04 41.43
N GLY A 259 2.54 -32.62 40.68
CA GLY A 259 1.19 -33.18 40.77
C GLY A 259 1.14 -34.66 40.39
N LEU A 260 1.87 -35.08 39.36
CA LEU A 260 1.99 -36.49 38.99
C LEU A 260 2.75 -37.30 40.05
N GLN A 261 3.77 -36.72 40.66
CA GLN A 261 4.48 -37.34 41.78
C GLN A 261 3.58 -37.53 43.01
N ALA A 262 2.75 -36.53 43.34
CA ALA A 262 1.78 -36.62 44.43
C ALA A 262 0.71 -37.71 44.16
N GLY A 263 0.39 -37.98 42.90
CA GLY A 263 -0.45 -39.10 42.47
C GLY A 263 0.26 -40.48 42.47
N GLY A 264 1.47 -40.59 43.04
CA GLY A 264 2.20 -41.85 43.16
C GLY A 264 3.08 -42.22 41.95
N MET A 265 3.18 -41.36 40.93
CA MET A 265 4.02 -41.63 39.77
C MET A 265 5.51 -41.37 40.07
N PRO A 266 6.43 -42.32 39.79
CA PRO A 266 7.87 -42.07 39.95
C PRO A 266 8.36 -40.89 39.10
N ARG A 267 9.22 -40.04 39.66
CA ARG A 267 9.71 -38.80 39.02
C ARG A 267 10.20 -38.97 37.57
N PRO A 268 10.97 -40.03 37.22
CA PRO A 268 11.40 -40.25 35.82
C PRO A 268 10.25 -40.51 34.85
N ALA A 269 9.15 -41.11 35.33
CA ALA A 269 7.94 -41.33 34.55
C ALA A 269 7.13 -40.02 34.43
N ALA A 270 7.02 -39.24 35.51
CA ALA A 270 6.36 -37.93 35.51
C ALA A 270 7.03 -36.95 34.53
N ILE A 271 8.37 -36.87 34.52
CA ILE A 271 9.13 -36.03 33.58
C ILE A 271 8.88 -36.46 32.13
N ARG A 272 8.85 -37.78 31.86
CA ARG A 272 8.58 -38.32 30.53
C ARG A 272 7.19 -37.96 30.03
N GLU A 273 6.20 -38.06 30.93
CA GLU A 273 4.80 -37.74 30.64
C GLU A 273 4.61 -36.25 30.40
N VAL A 274 5.20 -35.39 31.24
CA VAL A 274 5.15 -33.92 31.07
C VAL A 274 5.90 -33.46 29.82
N ALA A 275 7.06 -34.06 29.51
CA ALA A 275 7.80 -33.81 28.27
C ALA A 275 6.97 -34.16 27.03
N LYS A 276 6.26 -35.30 27.06
CA LYS A 276 5.37 -35.70 25.98
C LYS A 276 4.17 -34.76 25.84
N ARG A 277 3.54 -34.36 26.96
CA ARG A 277 2.36 -33.46 26.96
C ARG A 277 2.67 -32.06 26.46
N ASN A 278 3.85 -31.53 26.77
CA ASN A 278 4.23 -30.16 26.43
C ASN A 278 5.17 -30.09 25.22
N ASN A 279 5.44 -31.23 24.55
CA ASN A 279 6.38 -31.34 23.42
C ASN A 279 7.77 -30.74 23.73
N MET A 280 8.27 -31.00 24.94
CA MET A 280 9.56 -30.50 25.45
C MET A 280 10.58 -31.63 25.54
N ALA A 281 11.87 -31.30 25.48
CA ALA A 281 12.91 -32.29 25.71
C ALA A 281 12.96 -32.67 27.21
N ARG A 282 13.26 -33.94 27.52
CA ARG A 282 13.23 -34.45 28.91
C ARG A 282 14.20 -33.71 29.84
N ASN A 283 15.35 -33.30 29.30
CA ASN A 283 16.35 -32.48 29.99
C ASN A 283 15.83 -31.08 30.32
N GLU A 284 14.99 -30.48 29.48
CA GLU A 284 14.38 -29.17 29.72
C GLU A 284 13.33 -29.25 30.83
N VAL A 285 12.47 -30.27 30.79
CA VAL A 285 11.48 -30.54 31.86
C VAL A 285 12.17 -30.86 33.19
N TYR A 286 13.27 -31.63 33.15
CA TYR A 286 14.08 -31.90 34.33
C TYR A 286 14.66 -30.61 34.92
N ALA A 287 15.28 -29.76 34.11
CA ALA A 287 15.83 -28.48 34.54
C ALA A 287 14.73 -27.56 35.13
N ALA A 288 13.57 -27.47 34.48
CA ALA A 288 12.42 -26.70 34.97
C ALA A 288 11.92 -27.20 36.34
N SER A 289 11.88 -28.53 36.55
CA SER A 289 11.43 -29.16 37.80
C SER A 289 12.37 -28.95 39.00
N LEU A 290 13.56 -28.39 38.78
CA LEU A 290 14.57 -28.12 39.82
C LEU A 290 14.55 -26.66 40.30
N VAL A 291 13.99 -25.73 39.51
CA VAL A 291 14.05 -24.28 39.80
C VAL A 291 13.36 -23.93 41.12
N ARG A 292 12.28 -24.62 41.49
CA ARG A 292 11.54 -24.35 42.75
C ARG A 292 12.15 -24.94 44.01
N LYS A 293 13.08 -25.90 43.90
CA LYS A 293 13.69 -26.52 45.10
C LYS A 293 14.64 -25.58 45.85
N LYS A 294 15.04 -24.45 45.24
CA LYS A 294 15.89 -23.44 45.88
C LYS A 294 15.12 -22.38 46.68
N ASP A 295 13.81 -22.22 46.45
CA ASP A 295 13.01 -21.17 47.07
C ASP A 295 12.19 -21.65 48.29
N GLU A 296 12.19 -22.96 48.57
CA GLU A 296 11.51 -23.56 49.75
C GLU A 296 12.51 -23.97 50.87
N GLU A 297 13.81 -23.72 50.70
CA GLU A 297 14.87 -23.97 51.71
C GLU A 297 15.47 -22.67 52.31
N GLN A 298 14.74 -21.54 52.28
CA GLN A 298 15.04 -20.34 53.06
C GLN A 298 13.91 -19.98 54.02
#